data_AF-A0A6H5I7J4-F1
#
_entry.id   AF-A0A6H5I7J4-F1
#
_cell.length_a   1.000
_cell.length_b   1.000
_cell.length_c   1.000
_cell.angle_alpha   90.00
_cell.angle_beta   90.00
_cell.angle_gamma   90.00
#
_symmetry.space_group_name_H-M   'P 1'
#
loop_
_entity.id
_entity.type
_entity.pdbx_description
1 polymer ?
#
loop_
_entity_poly.entity_id
_entity_poly.type
_entity_poly.pdbx_seq_one_letter_code
_entity_poly.pdbx_strand_id
1 'polypeptide(L)'
;MAPEDRRPPGTSSSSAAVTRLSEDSISDTSSGSSTTRPGLSKYLRAHMPRAMRQRTNMDTEKRDFCWQCIRICKWFPVLFILTITAWSYYAFVVPFCMTIYLIVFHIFFILLIWSYWKTVATNLIKIPEKFILQQDSLDRMQALIGNNDAMSEVINDYAKDLPVVTRTIKGEIRFCEYCKIIKPDRCHHCSVCSQCVLKMDHHCPWVNNCVGFHNYKFFILFLGYATLYTLFISLTTLEHFIIFFKVKQSGPGTFHVIFLFIVAGMFFLSLSSLFLPLFPYIEQQNNSSFGDGVSFPERQFDEDQHTLLGVETHRAWPNGGTAADETELDSPTIMTGSQAGTWY
;
A
#
# COMPACT_ATOMS: atom_id res chain seq x y z
N MET A 1 56.22 -4.94 -11.94
CA MET A 1 56.18 -4.10 -13.16
C MET A 1 55.44 -4.88 -14.25
N ALA A 2 54.32 -4.35 -14.74
CA ALA A 2 53.92 -4.45 -16.15
C ALA A 2 54.49 -3.19 -16.87
N PRO A 3 54.53 -3.04 -18.22
CA PRO A 3 53.43 -3.16 -19.20
C PRO A 3 53.72 -4.30 -20.22
N GLU A 4 53.30 -4.38 -21.50
CA GLU A 4 52.60 -3.50 -22.46
C GLU A 4 51.70 -4.33 -23.41
N ASP A 5 50.87 -3.67 -24.22
CA ASP A 5 49.99 -4.21 -25.25
C ASP A 5 50.53 -3.92 -26.67
N ARG A 6 50.23 -4.76 -27.67
CA ARG A 6 50.22 -4.35 -29.08
C ARG A 6 49.43 -5.30 -29.99
N ARG A 7 48.60 -4.73 -30.87
CA ARG A 7 47.69 -5.38 -31.84
C ARG A 7 47.63 -4.54 -33.15
N PRO A 8 46.81 -4.89 -34.16
CA PRO A 8 46.96 -5.86 -35.28
C PRO A 8 47.37 -5.15 -36.61
N PRO A 9 47.20 -5.75 -37.84
CA PRO A 9 45.89 -5.68 -38.55
C PRO A 9 45.55 -6.83 -39.56
N GLY A 10 44.28 -6.92 -40.00
CA GLY A 10 43.96 -7.04 -41.44
C GLY A 10 43.59 -8.38 -42.13
N THR A 11 42.28 -8.61 -42.33
CA THR A 11 41.58 -9.02 -43.59
C THR A 11 41.78 -10.39 -44.32
N SER A 12 40.72 -11.22 -44.23
CA SER A 12 39.86 -11.78 -45.33
C SER A 12 40.26 -12.96 -46.28
N SER A 13 39.39 -13.99 -46.24
CA SER A 13 38.62 -14.62 -47.36
C SER A 13 38.98 -16.00 -47.97
N SER A 14 38.05 -16.96 -47.77
CA SER A 14 37.62 -18.07 -48.68
C SER A 14 38.66 -19.15 -49.12
N SER A 15 38.32 -20.37 -49.58
CA SER A 15 37.06 -21.10 -49.81
C SER A 15 37.32 -22.63 -49.87
N ALA A 16 36.26 -23.45 -50.10
CA ALA A 16 36.18 -24.92 -50.29
C ALA A 16 35.76 -25.71 -49.01
N ALA A 17 34.65 -26.47 -48.94
CA ALA A 17 33.95 -27.38 -49.89
C ALA A 17 34.83 -28.58 -50.30
N VAL A 18 34.40 -29.85 -50.29
CA VAL A 18 33.11 -30.48 -50.66
C VAL A 18 32.99 -31.87 -50.02
N THR A 19 31.79 -32.26 -49.53
CA THR A 19 31.22 -33.61 -49.81
C THR A 19 29.69 -33.63 -49.62
N ARG A 20 28.97 -33.98 -50.69
CA ARG A 20 27.56 -34.43 -50.70
C ARG A 20 27.57 -35.99 -50.56
N LEU A 21 26.50 -36.75 -50.33
CA LEU A 21 25.19 -36.82 -51.00
C LEU A 21 24.14 -37.61 -50.17
N SER A 22 22.87 -37.20 -50.32
CA SER A 22 21.58 -37.93 -50.27
C SER A 22 20.53 -36.93 -49.77
N GLU A 23 19.77 -36.20 -50.61
CA GLU A 23 18.57 -36.68 -51.34
C GLU A 23 17.59 -37.34 -50.33
N ASP A 24 16.46 -36.71 -49.99
CA ASP A 24 15.39 -36.24 -50.89
C ASP A 24 14.87 -34.80 -50.70
N SER A 25 14.10 -34.36 -51.70
CA SER A 25 13.39 -33.08 -51.79
C SER A 25 11.97 -33.09 -51.17
N ILE A 26 11.46 -31.95 -50.69
CA ILE A 26 10.21 -31.30 -51.16
C ILE A 26 9.90 -30.01 -50.37
N SER A 27 9.17 -29.10 -51.02
CA SER A 27 8.82 -27.73 -50.65
C SER A 27 7.60 -27.55 -49.72
N ASP A 28 7.59 -26.40 -49.05
CA ASP A 28 6.43 -25.52 -48.76
C ASP A 28 5.14 -26.01 -48.05
N THR A 29 4.78 -25.21 -47.05
CA THR A 29 3.42 -24.93 -46.53
C THR A 29 2.64 -25.98 -45.70
N SER A 30 2.23 -25.50 -44.52
CA SER A 30 1.02 -25.83 -43.75
C SER A 30 0.99 -27.05 -42.79
N SER A 31 0.30 -26.81 -41.67
CA SER A 31 -0.29 -27.77 -40.71
C SER A 31 0.64 -28.73 -39.93
N GLY A 32 0.77 -28.47 -38.62
CA GLY A 32 1.29 -29.40 -37.62
C GLY A 32 0.73 -29.05 -36.24
N SER A 33 -0.30 -29.75 -35.79
CA SER A 33 -1.11 -29.38 -34.63
C SER A 33 -0.46 -29.70 -33.28
N SER A 34 -0.26 -28.70 -32.42
CA SER A 34 -0.16 -28.89 -30.97
C SER A 34 -1.51 -28.55 -30.31
N THR A 35 -2.35 -29.56 -30.12
CA THR A 35 -3.67 -29.44 -29.48
C THR A 35 -3.53 -29.14 -27.98
N THR A 36 -3.25 -27.89 -27.64
CA THR A 36 -3.50 -27.38 -26.30
C THR A 36 -5.00 -27.41 -26.05
N ARG A 37 -5.44 -28.24 -25.09
CA ARG A 37 -6.85 -28.26 -24.67
C ARG A 37 -7.24 -26.82 -24.29
N PRO A 38 -8.33 -26.26 -24.83
CA PRO A 38 -8.80 -24.95 -24.37
C PRO A 38 -9.08 -25.05 -22.87
N GLY A 39 -8.36 -24.26 -22.07
CA GLY A 39 -8.45 -24.32 -20.61
C GLY A 39 -9.90 -24.33 -20.15
N LEU A 40 -10.21 -25.12 -19.11
CA LEU A 40 -11.57 -25.52 -18.73
C LEU A 40 -12.59 -24.37 -18.71
N SER A 41 -12.18 -23.16 -18.32
CA SER A 41 -13.00 -21.94 -18.34
C SER A 41 -13.42 -21.46 -19.73
N LYS A 42 -12.60 -21.61 -20.78
CA LYS A 42 -12.96 -21.31 -22.18
C LYS A 42 -13.96 -22.33 -22.72
N TYR A 43 -13.78 -23.61 -22.43
CA TYR A 43 -14.70 -24.67 -22.88
C TYR A 43 -16.08 -24.54 -22.21
N LEU A 44 -16.12 -24.35 -20.88
CA LEU A 44 -17.36 -24.09 -20.15
C LEU A 44 -18.06 -22.81 -20.64
N ARG A 45 -17.32 -21.73 -20.91
CA ARG A 45 -17.90 -20.48 -21.45
C ARG A 45 -18.40 -20.64 -22.88
N ALA A 46 -17.78 -21.51 -23.69
CA ALA A 46 -18.21 -21.83 -25.05
C ALA A 46 -19.56 -22.57 -25.11
N HIS A 47 -19.84 -23.42 -24.11
CA HIS A 47 -21.08 -24.21 -24.03
C HIS A 47 -22.16 -23.65 -23.09
N MET A 48 -21.93 -22.51 -22.42
CA MET A 48 -22.99 -21.83 -21.67
C MET A 48 -24.14 -21.36 -22.59
N PRO A 49 -25.42 -21.45 -22.15
CA PRO A 49 -26.56 -20.86 -22.84
C PRO A 49 -26.36 -19.37 -23.13
N ARG A 50 -26.82 -18.88 -24.29
CA ARG A 50 -26.61 -17.47 -24.71
C ARG A 50 -27.08 -16.45 -23.66
N ALA A 51 -28.22 -16.71 -23.01
CA ALA A 51 -28.74 -15.87 -21.94
C ALA A 51 -27.84 -15.84 -20.69
N MET A 52 -27.26 -16.98 -20.28
CA MET A 52 -26.26 -17.01 -19.21
C MET A 52 -24.98 -16.29 -19.61
N ARG A 53 -24.48 -16.48 -20.85
CA ARG A 53 -23.29 -15.77 -21.33
C ARG A 53 -23.51 -14.25 -21.34
N GLN A 54 -24.66 -13.77 -21.83
CA GLN A 54 -25.01 -12.34 -21.81
C GLN A 54 -25.15 -11.82 -20.37
N ARG A 55 -25.78 -12.58 -19.46
CA ARG A 55 -25.84 -12.22 -18.04
C ARG A 55 -24.44 -12.10 -17.44
N THR A 56 -23.57 -13.09 -17.63
CA THR A 56 -22.17 -13.01 -17.15
C THR A 56 -21.38 -11.86 -17.75
N ASN A 57 -21.56 -11.54 -19.04
CA ASN A 57 -20.89 -10.39 -19.67
C ASN A 57 -21.38 -9.06 -19.10
N MET A 58 -22.70 -8.89 -18.92
CA MET A 58 -23.30 -7.70 -18.31
C MET A 58 -22.88 -7.55 -16.84
N ASP A 59 -22.78 -8.65 -16.10
CA ASP A 59 -22.31 -8.67 -14.71
C ASP A 59 -20.81 -8.34 -14.62
N THR A 60 -19.99 -8.78 -15.59
CA THR A 60 -18.59 -8.33 -15.68
C THR A 60 -18.49 -6.85 -16.03
N GLU A 61 -19.24 -6.36 -17.02
CA GLU A 61 -19.18 -4.97 -17.49
C GLU A 61 -19.60 -3.98 -16.40
N LYS A 62 -20.68 -4.28 -15.66
CA LYS A 62 -21.10 -3.49 -14.48
C LYS A 62 -20.05 -3.50 -13.36
N ARG A 63 -19.43 -4.65 -13.11
CA ARG A 63 -18.38 -4.78 -12.09
C ARG A 63 -17.12 -4.00 -12.48
N ASP A 64 -16.75 -4.02 -13.76
CA ASP A 64 -15.55 -3.37 -14.27
C ASP A 64 -15.74 -1.83 -14.29
N PHE A 65 -16.93 -1.34 -14.64
CA PHE A 65 -17.32 0.07 -14.49
C PHE A 65 -17.26 0.54 -13.02
N CYS A 66 -17.85 -0.24 -12.10
CA CYS A 66 -17.80 0.04 -10.66
C CYS A 66 -16.34 0.09 -10.14
N TRP A 67 -15.50 -0.85 -10.58
CA TRP A 67 -14.07 -0.87 -10.26
C TRP A 67 -13.32 0.38 -10.77
N GLN A 68 -13.68 0.89 -11.95
CA GLN A 68 -13.09 2.10 -12.51
C GLN A 68 -13.50 3.34 -11.72
N CYS A 69 -14.77 3.46 -11.31
CA CYS A 69 -15.22 4.51 -10.38
C CYS A 69 -14.44 4.47 -9.06
N ILE A 70 -14.33 3.29 -8.43
CA ILE A 70 -13.57 3.12 -7.17
C ILE A 70 -12.10 3.54 -7.34
N ARG A 71 -11.46 3.17 -8.47
CA ARG A 71 -10.08 3.59 -8.77
C ARG A 71 -9.92 5.10 -8.89
N ILE A 72 -10.91 5.80 -9.43
CA ILE A 72 -10.90 7.27 -9.53
C ILE A 72 -11.14 7.91 -8.15
N CYS A 73 -12.14 7.44 -7.41
CA CYS A 73 -12.45 7.95 -6.06
C CYS A 73 -11.27 7.82 -5.09
N LYS A 74 -10.45 6.77 -5.21
CA LYS A 74 -9.21 6.61 -4.42
C LYS A 74 -8.19 7.75 -4.60
N TRP A 75 -8.21 8.48 -5.72
CA TRP A 75 -7.33 9.64 -5.94
C TRP A 75 -7.89 10.95 -5.40
N PHE A 76 -9.16 11.01 -5.00
CA PHE A 76 -9.78 12.25 -4.49
C PHE A 76 -9.02 12.89 -3.32
N PRO A 77 -8.57 12.15 -2.27
CA PRO A 77 -7.82 12.76 -1.17
C PRO A 77 -6.48 13.36 -1.63
N VAL A 78 -5.80 12.72 -2.58
CA VAL A 78 -4.54 13.21 -3.14
C VAL A 78 -4.76 14.50 -3.94
N LEU A 79 -5.79 14.53 -4.79
CA LEU A 79 -6.16 15.72 -5.56
C LEU A 79 -6.60 16.88 -4.67
N PHE A 80 -7.29 16.59 -3.56
CA PHE A 80 -7.68 17.58 -2.56
C PHE A 80 -6.45 18.22 -1.90
N ILE A 81 -5.48 17.41 -1.44
CA ILE A 81 -4.22 17.91 -0.85
C ILE A 81 -3.42 18.73 -1.88
N LEU A 82 -3.27 18.25 -3.11
CA LEU A 82 -2.58 19.01 -4.16
C LEU A 82 -3.28 20.35 -4.47
N THR A 83 -4.61 20.37 -4.46
CA THR A 83 -5.40 21.57 -4.74
C THR A 83 -5.27 22.60 -3.62
N ILE A 84 -5.38 22.19 -2.34
CA ILE A 84 -5.26 23.12 -1.21
C ILE A 84 -3.82 23.64 -1.07
N THR A 85 -2.80 22.83 -1.39
CA THR A 85 -1.40 23.27 -1.42
C THR A 85 -1.07 24.19 -2.62
N ALA A 86 -1.67 23.95 -3.80
CA ALA A 86 -1.54 24.87 -4.92
C ALA A 86 -2.26 26.21 -4.65
N TRP A 87 -3.43 26.17 -4.01
CA TRP A 87 -4.14 27.36 -3.58
C TRP A 87 -3.37 28.13 -2.49
N SER A 88 -2.75 27.45 -1.51
CA SER A 88 -1.94 28.12 -0.48
C SER A 88 -0.69 28.79 -1.07
N TYR A 89 -0.11 28.23 -2.13
CA TYR A 89 0.95 28.90 -2.92
C TYR A 89 0.45 30.22 -3.52
N TYR A 90 -0.68 30.22 -4.22
CA TYR A 90 -1.28 31.44 -4.77
C TYR A 90 -1.61 32.47 -3.67
N ALA A 91 -2.28 32.03 -2.61
CA ALA A 91 -2.73 32.88 -1.50
C ALA A 91 -1.57 33.51 -0.70
N PHE A 92 -0.39 32.88 -0.71
CA PHE A 92 0.81 33.42 -0.06
C PHE A 92 1.68 34.25 -1.00
N VAL A 93 1.93 33.80 -2.23
CA VAL A 93 2.91 34.45 -3.12
C VAL A 93 2.39 35.80 -3.66
N VAL A 94 1.08 35.91 -3.95
CA VAL A 94 0.52 37.15 -4.51
C VAL A 94 0.59 38.33 -3.51
N PRO A 95 0.20 38.21 -2.22
CA PRO A 95 0.27 39.34 -1.29
C PRO A 95 1.69 39.65 -0.80
N PHE A 96 2.59 38.66 -0.72
CA PHE A 96 3.92 38.79 -0.10
C PHE A 96 5.08 38.93 -1.12
N CYS A 97 4.76 39.35 -2.35
CA CYS A 97 5.58 39.19 -3.56
C CYS A 97 7.02 39.77 -3.56
N MET A 98 7.41 40.58 -2.57
CA MET A 98 8.71 41.29 -2.52
C MET A 98 9.45 41.11 -1.17
N THR A 99 9.41 39.92 -0.57
CA THR A 99 9.91 39.71 0.81
C THR A 99 10.88 38.52 0.95
N ILE A 100 11.77 38.58 1.94
CA ILE A 100 12.64 37.45 2.34
C ILE A 100 11.83 36.19 2.70
N TYR A 101 10.60 36.38 3.17
CA TYR A 101 9.67 35.28 3.47
C TYR A 101 9.37 34.41 2.25
N LEU A 102 9.43 34.95 1.02
CA LEU A 102 9.27 34.13 -0.19
C LEU A 102 10.37 33.08 -0.34
N ILE A 103 11.63 33.40 -0.04
CA ILE A 103 12.74 32.45 -0.21
C ILE A 103 12.52 31.26 0.74
N VAL A 104 12.22 31.55 2.00
CA VAL A 104 11.92 30.54 3.02
C VAL A 104 10.65 29.75 2.67
N PHE A 105 9.60 30.42 2.18
CA PHE A 105 8.37 29.80 1.72
C PHE A 105 8.61 28.80 0.57
N HIS A 106 9.38 29.19 -0.45
CA HIS A 106 9.69 28.31 -1.58
C HIS A 106 10.51 27.10 -1.15
N ILE A 107 11.46 27.26 -0.21
CA ILE A 107 12.21 26.13 0.37
C ILE A 107 11.25 25.14 1.04
N PHE A 108 10.37 25.60 1.94
CA PHE A 108 9.40 24.70 2.59
C PHE A 108 8.38 24.11 1.60
N PHE A 109 7.92 24.87 0.61
CA PHE A 109 7.00 24.40 -0.42
C PHE A 109 7.63 23.29 -1.29
N ILE A 110 8.88 23.48 -1.74
CA ILE A 110 9.61 22.48 -2.53
C ILE A 110 9.84 21.21 -1.70
N LEU A 111 10.25 21.34 -0.44
CA LEU A 111 10.45 20.20 0.48
C LEU A 111 9.14 19.44 0.74
N LEU A 112 8.03 20.16 0.94
CA LEU A 112 6.69 19.58 1.10
C LEU A 112 6.25 18.82 -0.15
N ILE A 113 6.27 19.45 -1.33
CA ILE A 113 5.86 18.81 -2.59
C ILE A 113 6.75 17.61 -2.92
N TRP A 114 8.08 17.72 -2.71
CA TRP A 114 9.02 16.62 -2.99
C TRP A 114 8.79 15.42 -2.06
N SER A 115 8.68 15.66 -0.75
CA SER A 115 8.44 14.58 0.24
C SER A 115 7.06 13.94 0.07
N TYR A 116 6.02 14.74 -0.22
CA TYR A 116 4.68 14.24 -0.53
C TYR A 116 4.68 13.38 -1.80
N TRP A 117 5.24 13.88 -2.91
CA TRP A 117 5.37 13.11 -4.15
C TRP A 117 6.16 11.81 -3.95
N LYS A 118 7.26 11.86 -3.20
CA LYS A 118 8.04 10.66 -2.86
C LYS A 118 7.26 9.66 -2.02
N THR A 119 6.33 10.12 -1.17
CA THR A 119 5.47 9.22 -0.39
C THR A 119 4.40 8.55 -1.24
N VAL A 120 3.74 9.33 -2.11
CA VAL A 120 2.71 8.86 -3.05
C VAL A 120 3.32 7.89 -4.08
N ALA A 121 4.36 8.32 -4.80
CA ALA A 121 4.89 7.63 -5.98
C ALA A 121 5.90 6.51 -5.69
N THR A 122 6.31 6.30 -4.43
CA THR A 122 7.20 5.18 -4.09
C THR A 122 6.38 3.89 -3.97
N ASN A 123 6.56 3.00 -4.96
CA ASN A 123 5.95 1.68 -4.97
C ASN A 123 6.39 0.82 -3.79
N LEU A 124 5.49 -0.07 -3.34
CA LEU A 124 5.78 -1.04 -2.28
C LEU A 124 6.82 -2.06 -2.76
N ILE A 125 7.70 -2.49 -1.84
CA ILE A 125 8.69 -3.54 -2.13
C ILE A 125 7.98 -4.88 -2.24
N LYS A 126 8.24 -5.60 -3.33
CA LYS A 126 7.79 -6.99 -3.52
C LYS A 126 8.43 -7.89 -2.46
N ILE A 127 7.64 -8.84 -1.95
CA ILE A 127 8.13 -9.88 -1.04
C ILE A 127 9.18 -10.73 -1.79
N PRO A 128 10.33 -11.07 -1.18
CA PRO A 128 11.32 -11.95 -1.80
C PRO A 128 10.74 -13.33 -2.08
N GLU A 129 11.07 -13.92 -3.24
CA GLU A 129 10.43 -15.13 -3.77
C GLU A 129 10.50 -16.33 -2.81
N LYS A 130 11.56 -16.45 -1.99
CA LYS A 130 11.68 -17.50 -0.97
C LYS A 130 10.57 -17.54 0.08
N PHE A 131 9.83 -16.45 0.28
CA PHE A 131 8.67 -16.42 1.20
C PHE A 131 7.36 -16.82 0.51
N ILE A 132 7.35 -16.93 -0.82
CA ILE A 132 6.20 -17.33 -1.62
C ILE A 132 6.21 -18.84 -1.75
N LEU A 133 5.13 -19.51 -1.37
CA LEU A 133 5.06 -20.96 -1.45
C LEU A 133 5.23 -21.43 -2.90
N GLN A 134 6.09 -22.43 -3.09
CA GLN A 134 6.26 -23.08 -4.38
C GLN A 134 5.03 -23.93 -4.73
N GLN A 135 4.84 -24.20 -6.03
CA GLN A 135 3.65 -24.90 -6.52
C GLN A 135 3.44 -26.26 -5.82
N ASP A 136 4.50 -27.04 -5.63
CA ASP A 136 4.44 -28.33 -4.93
C ASP A 136 3.88 -28.22 -3.50
N SER A 137 4.24 -27.15 -2.76
CA SER A 137 3.71 -26.87 -1.43
C SER A 137 2.25 -26.41 -1.48
N LEU A 138 1.85 -25.68 -2.53
CA LEU A 138 0.47 -25.27 -2.75
C LEU A 138 -0.43 -26.45 -3.13
N ASP A 139 0.04 -27.37 -3.97
CA ASP A 139 -0.70 -28.56 -4.37
C ASP A 139 -0.91 -29.51 -3.19
N ARG A 140 0.12 -29.68 -2.33
CA ARG A 140 0.00 -30.38 -1.04
C ARG A 140 -1.03 -29.70 -0.12
N MET A 141 -0.95 -28.38 0.04
CA MET A 141 -1.89 -27.60 0.84
C MET A 141 -3.33 -27.71 0.32
N GLN A 142 -3.52 -27.73 -1.01
CA GLN A 142 -4.81 -27.88 -1.66
C GLN A 142 -5.39 -29.30 -1.52
N ALA A 143 -4.55 -30.33 -1.49
CA ALA A 143 -4.97 -31.71 -1.19
C ALA A 143 -5.42 -31.90 0.27
N LEU A 144 -5.02 -31.01 1.18
CA LEU A 144 -5.30 -31.06 2.61
C LEU A 144 -6.45 -30.12 3.06
N ILE A 145 -7.21 -29.54 2.12
CA ILE A 145 -8.36 -28.67 2.44
C ILE A 145 -9.35 -29.40 3.37
N GLY A 146 -9.61 -28.81 4.54
CA GLY A 146 -10.45 -29.38 5.60
C GLY A 146 -9.67 -30.00 6.76
N ASN A 147 -8.36 -30.23 6.62
CA ASN A 147 -7.47 -30.67 7.70
C ASN A 147 -6.47 -29.56 8.07
N ASN A 148 -6.85 -28.75 9.07
CA ASN A 148 -6.06 -27.60 9.51
C ASN A 148 -4.69 -27.99 10.09
N ASP A 149 -4.62 -29.12 10.81
CA ASP A 149 -3.39 -29.57 11.47
C ASP A 149 -2.33 -29.97 10.43
N ALA A 150 -2.73 -30.77 9.43
CA ALA A 150 -1.86 -31.15 8.32
C ALA A 150 -1.47 -29.95 7.44
N MET A 151 -2.38 -28.97 7.24
CA MET A 151 -2.04 -27.72 6.56
C MET A 151 -1.02 -26.88 7.35
N SER A 152 -1.13 -26.83 8.69
CA SER A 152 -0.16 -26.19 9.57
C SER A 152 1.20 -26.88 9.51
N GLU A 153 1.25 -28.21 9.43
CA GLU A 153 2.50 -28.96 9.26
C GLU A 153 3.25 -28.57 7.98
N VAL A 154 2.56 -28.47 6.82
CA VAL A 154 3.16 -28.02 5.55
C VAL A 154 3.71 -26.59 5.64
N ILE A 155 3.00 -25.68 6.32
CA ILE A 155 3.46 -24.30 6.54
C ILE A 155 4.68 -24.28 7.46
N ASN A 156 4.66 -25.07 8.54
CA ASN A 156 5.77 -25.18 9.49
C ASN A 156 7.01 -25.78 8.84
N ASP A 157 6.87 -26.78 7.97
CA ASP A 157 7.98 -27.41 7.26
C ASP A 157 8.67 -26.40 6.32
N TYR A 158 7.90 -25.72 5.46
CA TYR A 158 8.41 -24.70 4.55
C TYR A 158 9.07 -23.52 5.28
N ALA A 159 8.60 -23.18 6.49
CA ALA A 159 9.13 -22.08 7.26
C ALA A 159 10.48 -22.34 7.94
N LYS A 160 10.92 -23.61 8.06
CA LYS A 160 12.21 -23.96 8.71
C LYS A 160 13.40 -23.28 8.04
N ASP A 161 13.33 -23.12 6.71
CA ASP A 161 14.38 -22.51 5.89
C ASP A 161 14.28 -20.97 5.80
N LEU A 162 13.34 -20.35 6.52
CA LEU A 162 13.07 -18.92 6.47
C LEU A 162 13.47 -18.20 7.76
N PRO A 163 14.02 -16.96 7.66
CA PRO A 163 14.26 -16.12 8.82
C PRO A 163 12.94 -15.49 9.29
N VAL A 164 12.10 -16.29 9.97
CA VAL A 164 10.81 -15.87 10.55
C VAL A 164 10.74 -16.23 12.03
N VAL A 165 10.93 -15.23 12.89
CA VAL A 165 10.91 -15.39 14.35
C VAL A 165 9.49 -15.21 14.89
N THR A 166 8.70 -14.30 14.30
CA THR A 166 7.36 -13.99 14.81
C THR A 166 6.33 -15.09 14.52
N ARG A 167 5.33 -15.19 15.40
CA ARG A 167 4.24 -16.18 15.36
C ARG A 167 2.88 -15.49 15.51
N THR A 168 1.79 -16.25 15.37
CA THR A 168 0.44 -15.82 15.78
C THR A 168 0.28 -15.91 17.30
N ILE A 169 -0.83 -15.41 17.83
CA ILE A 169 -1.21 -15.55 19.25
C ILE A 169 -1.23 -17.01 19.71
N LYS A 170 -1.52 -17.95 18.79
CA LYS A 170 -1.55 -19.39 19.04
C LYS A 170 -0.18 -20.08 18.90
N GLY A 171 0.89 -19.32 18.65
CA GLY A 171 2.23 -19.85 18.36
C GLY A 171 2.41 -20.37 16.93
N GLU A 172 1.41 -20.22 16.06
CA GLU A 172 1.43 -20.71 14.67
C GLU A 172 2.24 -19.78 13.75
N ILE A 173 2.60 -20.25 12.57
CA ILE A 173 3.34 -19.42 11.61
C ILE A 173 2.41 -18.51 10.83
N ARG A 174 2.82 -17.24 10.72
CA ARG A 174 2.05 -16.15 10.10
C ARG A 174 1.92 -16.35 8.59
N PHE A 175 0.91 -17.09 8.13
CA PHE A 175 0.61 -17.28 6.71
C PHE A 175 -0.30 -16.17 6.14
N CYS A 176 -0.26 -15.96 4.82
CA CYS A 176 -1.23 -15.15 4.07
C CYS A 176 -1.90 -15.97 2.98
N GLU A 177 -3.17 -16.29 3.19
CA GLU A 177 -3.97 -17.09 2.25
C GLU A 177 -4.24 -16.41 0.91
N TYR A 178 -4.31 -15.08 0.87
CA TYR A 178 -4.54 -14.30 -0.35
C TYR A 178 -3.30 -14.25 -1.25
N CYS A 179 -2.13 -13.97 -0.67
CA CYS A 179 -0.87 -13.85 -1.40
C CYS A 179 -0.11 -15.18 -1.54
N LYS A 180 -0.53 -16.23 -0.82
CA LYS A 180 0.17 -17.53 -0.72
C LYS A 180 1.63 -17.39 -0.26
N ILE A 181 1.86 -16.55 0.76
CA ILE A 181 3.18 -16.32 1.35
C ILE A 181 3.21 -16.69 2.83
N ILE A 182 4.37 -17.12 3.30
CA ILE A 182 4.73 -16.99 4.71
C ILE A 182 5.10 -15.53 4.93
N LYS A 183 4.37 -14.81 5.81
CA LYS A 183 4.59 -13.39 6.05
C LYS A 183 5.97 -13.22 6.72
N PRO A 184 6.91 -12.45 6.12
CA PRO A 184 8.11 -12.03 6.83
C PRO A 184 7.77 -11.31 8.14
N ASP A 185 8.72 -11.23 9.06
CA ASP A 185 8.52 -10.50 10.31
C ASP A 185 8.10 -9.04 10.04
N ARG A 186 7.09 -8.57 10.79
CA ARG A 186 6.43 -7.26 10.60
C ARG A 186 5.73 -7.07 9.23
N CYS A 187 5.48 -8.12 8.45
CA CYS A 187 4.71 -8.05 7.22
C CYS A 187 3.22 -8.31 7.45
N HIS A 188 2.37 -7.43 6.92
CA HIS A 188 0.90 -7.54 7.01
C HIS A 188 0.28 -7.46 5.61
N HIS A 189 -0.91 -8.05 5.44
CA HIS A 189 -1.66 -7.96 4.19
C HIS A 189 -2.56 -6.73 4.22
N CYS A 190 -2.42 -5.83 3.25
CA CYS A 190 -3.38 -4.74 3.08
C CYS A 190 -4.38 -5.12 1.99
N SER A 191 -5.65 -5.26 2.36
CA SER A 191 -6.76 -5.51 1.42
C SER A 191 -6.89 -4.42 0.35
N VAL A 192 -6.70 -3.15 0.73
CA VAL A 192 -6.84 -1.98 -0.16
C VAL A 192 -5.73 -1.88 -1.20
N CYS A 193 -4.50 -2.22 -0.82
CA CYS A 193 -3.34 -2.39 -1.72
C CYS A 193 -3.31 -3.79 -2.38
N SER A 194 -4.20 -4.70 -1.95
CA SER A 194 -4.37 -6.11 -2.35
C SER A 194 -3.06 -6.92 -2.40
N GLN A 195 -2.16 -6.64 -1.45
CA GLN A 195 -0.83 -7.27 -1.39
C GLN A 195 -0.26 -7.25 0.04
N CYS A 196 0.78 -8.06 0.26
CA CYS A 196 1.54 -8.05 1.51
C CYS A 196 2.60 -6.96 1.50
N VAL A 197 2.70 -6.21 2.60
CA VAL A 197 3.54 -5.02 2.72
C VAL A 197 4.57 -5.25 3.83
N LEU A 198 5.87 -5.12 3.50
CA LEU A 198 6.96 -5.24 4.46
C LEU A 198 6.95 -4.07 5.45
N LYS A 199 7.15 -4.37 6.75
CA LYS A 199 7.08 -3.39 7.85
C LYS A 199 5.87 -2.46 7.68
N MET A 200 4.70 -3.04 7.44
CA MET A 200 3.47 -2.28 7.22
C MET A 200 3.19 -1.44 8.46
N ASP A 201 2.89 -0.16 8.23
CA ASP A 201 2.46 0.75 9.28
C ASP A 201 0.94 0.93 9.18
N HIS A 202 0.46 1.59 8.12
CA HIS A 202 -0.96 1.74 7.83
C HIS A 202 -1.23 1.93 6.32
N HIS A 203 -2.48 1.81 5.89
CA HIS A 203 -2.91 2.31 4.58
C HIS A 203 -3.35 3.77 4.71
N CYS A 204 -2.78 4.67 3.93
CA CYS A 204 -3.02 6.11 4.07
C CYS A 204 -3.79 6.65 2.84
N PRO A 205 -5.09 6.99 2.97
CA PRO A 205 -5.89 7.53 1.86
C PRO A 205 -5.32 8.84 1.30
N TRP A 206 -4.73 9.68 2.17
CA TRP A 206 -4.16 10.99 1.81
C TRP A 206 -2.96 10.92 0.85
N VAL A 207 -2.31 9.76 0.72
CA VAL A 207 -1.26 9.49 -0.27
C VAL A 207 -1.64 8.39 -1.26
N ASN A 208 -2.88 7.87 -1.18
CA ASN A 208 -3.41 6.75 -1.96
C ASN A 208 -2.44 5.54 -2.03
N ASN A 209 -1.74 5.26 -0.93
CA ASN A 209 -0.69 4.25 -0.87
C ASN A 209 -0.58 3.66 0.55
N CYS A 210 -0.02 2.46 0.64
CA CYS A 210 0.36 1.87 1.92
C CYS A 210 1.65 2.53 2.43
N VAL A 211 1.70 2.89 3.72
CA VAL A 211 2.93 3.29 4.40
C VAL A 211 3.59 2.04 4.95
N GLY A 212 4.84 1.79 4.55
CA GLY A 212 5.62 0.63 4.97
C GLY A 212 7.10 0.83 4.72
N PHE A 213 7.89 -0.25 4.75
CA PHE A 213 9.37 -0.19 4.77
C PHE A 213 10.00 0.78 3.77
N HIS A 214 9.52 0.80 2.52
CA HIS A 214 10.14 1.57 1.44
C HIS A 214 9.88 3.08 1.52
N ASN A 215 8.68 3.49 1.93
CA ASN A 215 8.23 4.88 1.90
C ASN A 215 8.08 5.51 3.30
N TYR A 216 8.26 4.75 4.39
CA TYR A 216 8.20 5.26 5.77
C TYR A 216 9.05 6.52 5.97
N LYS A 217 10.32 6.53 5.53
CA LYS A 217 11.18 7.72 5.63
C LYS A 217 10.61 8.94 4.89
N PHE A 218 10.01 8.75 3.72
CA PHE A 218 9.39 9.84 2.97
C PHE A 218 8.12 10.34 3.66
N PHE A 219 7.32 9.46 4.25
CA PHE A 219 6.14 9.81 5.03
C PHE A 219 6.50 10.64 6.27
N ILE A 220 7.54 10.27 7.03
CA ILE A 220 8.00 11.06 8.19
C ILE A 220 8.53 12.44 7.75
N LEU A 221 9.30 12.51 6.66
CA LEU A 221 9.74 13.80 6.10
C LEU A 221 8.56 14.65 5.62
N PHE A 222 7.54 14.04 5.02
CA PHE A 222 6.31 14.72 4.61
C PHE A 222 5.56 15.33 5.81
N LEU A 223 5.36 14.57 6.90
CA LEU A 223 4.73 15.10 8.11
C LEU A 223 5.54 16.26 8.71
N GLY A 224 6.87 16.13 8.79
CA GLY A 224 7.75 17.18 9.29
C GLY A 224 7.72 18.45 8.45
N TYR A 225 7.88 18.33 7.12
CA TYR A 225 7.84 19.49 6.23
C TYR A 225 6.44 20.11 6.14
N ALA A 226 5.36 19.33 6.22
CA ALA A 226 4.00 19.86 6.30
C ALA A 226 3.77 20.65 7.60
N THR A 227 4.28 20.16 8.74
CA THR A 227 4.24 20.86 10.03
C THR A 227 5.02 22.18 9.97
N LEU A 228 6.24 22.17 9.42
CA LEU A 228 7.05 23.39 9.26
C LEU A 228 6.43 24.40 8.28
N TYR A 229 5.89 23.93 7.15
CA TYR A 229 5.21 24.77 6.16
C TYR A 229 3.97 25.46 6.75
N THR A 230 3.12 24.71 7.47
CA THR A 230 1.91 25.24 8.09
C THR A 230 2.20 26.15 9.29
N LEU A 231 3.23 25.85 10.08
CA LEU A 231 3.75 26.75 11.13
C LEU A 231 4.24 28.07 10.53
N PHE A 232 5.09 28.01 9.50
CA PHE A 232 5.66 29.19 8.85
C PHE A 232 4.57 30.12 8.30
N ILE A 233 3.57 29.57 7.60
CA ILE A 233 2.41 30.32 7.11
C ILE A 233 1.62 30.93 8.28
N SER A 234 1.33 30.16 9.33
CA SER A 234 0.55 30.63 10.47
C SER A 234 1.23 31.81 11.17
N LEU A 235 2.55 31.74 11.40
CA LEU A 235 3.31 32.82 12.03
C LEU A 235 3.40 34.08 11.16
N THR A 236 3.65 33.92 9.86
CA THR A 236 3.80 35.07 8.93
C THR A 236 2.47 35.76 8.59
N THR A 237 1.35 35.03 8.62
CA THR A 237 0.02 35.59 8.34
C THR A 237 -0.73 36.08 9.59
N LEU A 238 -0.23 35.77 10.80
CA LEU A 238 -0.83 36.18 12.09
C LEU A 238 -1.00 37.71 12.22
N GLU A 239 0.01 38.49 11.81
CA GLU A 239 -0.09 39.96 11.87
C GLU A 239 -1.23 40.49 11.00
N HIS A 240 -1.34 39.96 9.77
CA HIS A 240 -2.39 40.34 8.81
C HIS A 240 -3.78 39.95 9.32
N PHE A 241 -3.90 38.78 9.96
CA PHE A 241 -5.12 38.35 10.64
C PHE A 241 -5.51 39.33 11.77
N ILE A 242 -4.57 39.72 12.62
CA ILE A 242 -4.82 40.69 13.71
C ILE A 242 -5.22 42.07 13.16
N ILE A 243 -4.53 42.56 12.12
CA ILE A 243 -4.83 43.87 11.50
C ILE A 243 -6.24 43.87 10.89
N PHE A 244 -6.65 42.79 10.22
CA PHE A 244 -8.00 42.67 9.67
C PHE A 244 -9.09 42.88 10.74
N PHE A 245 -8.99 42.18 11.87
CA PHE A 245 -9.98 42.31 12.96
C PHE A 245 -9.92 43.65 13.69
N LYS A 246 -8.73 44.29 13.77
CA LYS A 246 -8.58 45.61 14.41
C LYS A 246 -9.07 46.78 13.55
N VAL A 247 -8.76 46.77 12.26
CA VAL A 247 -8.92 47.93 11.36
C VAL A 247 -10.11 47.78 10.40
N LYS A 248 -10.70 46.57 10.29
CA LYS A 248 -11.77 46.22 9.32
C LYS A 248 -11.39 46.51 7.86
N GLN A 249 -10.09 46.49 7.55
CA GLN A 249 -9.60 46.73 6.19
C GLN A 249 -9.96 45.54 5.29
N SER A 250 -10.80 45.77 4.28
CA SER A 250 -11.26 44.73 3.35
C SER A 250 -10.73 44.98 1.94
N GLY A 251 -10.24 43.91 1.32
CA GLY A 251 -9.77 43.87 -0.06
C GLY A 251 -9.73 42.42 -0.57
N PRO A 252 -9.71 42.19 -1.90
CA PRO A 252 -9.82 40.83 -2.45
C PRO A 252 -8.73 39.87 -1.95
N GLY A 253 -7.48 40.34 -1.82
CA GLY A 253 -6.38 39.55 -1.27
C GLY A 253 -6.51 39.23 0.23
N THR A 254 -7.17 40.09 1.01
CA THR A 254 -7.26 39.97 2.47
C THR A 254 -8.02 38.71 2.89
N PHE A 255 -9.10 38.36 2.18
CA PHE A 255 -9.87 37.13 2.43
C PHE A 255 -9.03 35.86 2.23
N HIS A 256 -8.17 35.84 1.21
CA HIS A 256 -7.26 34.72 0.98
C HIS A 256 -6.25 34.56 2.12
N VAL A 257 -5.67 35.65 2.63
CA VAL A 257 -4.70 35.61 3.74
C VAL A 257 -5.37 35.14 5.06
N ILE A 258 -6.60 35.58 5.35
CA ILE A 258 -7.35 35.14 6.54
C ILE A 258 -7.68 33.65 6.46
N PHE A 259 -8.23 33.19 5.32
CA PHE A 259 -8.55 31.77 5.16
C PHE A 259 -7.28 30.92 5.18
N LEU A 260 -6.17 31.43 4.64
CA LEU A 260 -4.86 30.77 4.68
C LEU A 260 -4.35 30.62 6.11
N PHE A 261 -4.45 31.65 6.96
CA PHE A 261 -4.12 31.56 8.38
C PHE A 261 -4.95 30.49 9.10
N ILE A 262 -6.27 30.48 8.91
CA ILE A 262 -7.18 29.53 9.55
C ILE A 262 -6.86 28.09 9.12
N VAL A 263 -6.75 27.85 7.80
CA VAL A 263 -6.43 26.52 7.25
C VAL A 263 -5.04 26.06 7.71
N ALA A 264 -4.02 26.91 7.63
CA ALA A 264 -2.68 26.57 8.07
C ALA A 264 -2.63 26.28 9.58
N GLY A 265 -3.33 27.06 10.41
CA GLY A 265 -3.44 26.81 11.84
C GLY A 265 -4.10 25.48 12.18
N MET A 266 -5.21 25.13 11.49
CA MET A 266 -5.87 23.83 11.66
C MET A 266 -4.94 22.66 11.31
N PHE A 267 -4.29 22.70 10.13
CA PHE A 267 -3.35 21.65 9.74
C PHE A 267 -2.12 21.61 10.66
N PHE A 268 -1.59 22.75 11.10
CA PHE A 268 -0.45 22.80 12.03
C PHE A 268 -0.78 22.09 13.35
N LEU A 269 -1.95 22.35 13.94
CA LEU A 269 -2.38 21.70 15.18
C LEU A 269 -2.56 20.18 15.00
N SER A 270 -3.26 19.76 13.93
CA SER A 270 -3.48 18.33 13.65
C SER A 270 -2.21 17.57 13.27
N LEU A 271 -1.26 18.20 12.58
CA LEU A 271 0.02 17.56 12.25
C LEU A 271 0.96 17.53 13.45
N SER A 272 0.97 18.57 14.29
CA SER A 272 1.77 18.61 15.51
C SER A 272 1.35 17.53 16.51
N SER A 273 0.05 17.28 16.70
CA SER A 273 -0.42 16.22 17.59
C SER A 273 -0.05 14.81 17.11
N LEU A 274 0.13 14.60 15.80
CA LEU A 274 0.60 13.34 15.22
C LEU A 274 2.14 13.21 15.23
N PHE A 275 2.85 14.32 15.06
CA PHE A 275 4.30 14.32 14.80
C PHE A 275 5.15 14.52 16.07
N LEU A 276 4.67 15.29 17.06
CA LEU A 276 5.41 15.54 18.30
C LEU A 276 5.57 14.29 19.19
N PRO A 277 4.56 13.41 19.36
CA PRO A 277 4.75 12.15 20.11
C PRO A 277 5.71 11.17 19.40
N LEU A 278 5.83 11.28 18.07
CA LEU A 278 6.65 10.40 17.26
C LEU A 278 8.16 10.71 17.37
N PHE A 279 8.52 11.96 17.71
CA PHE A 279 9.92 12.38 17.86
C PHE A 279 10.70 11.57 18.91
N PRO A 280 10.29 11.52 20.20
CA PRO A 280 10.99 10.73 21.21
C PRO A 280 10.92 9.22 20.92
N TYR A 281 9.86 8.74 20.26
CA TYR A 281 9.73 7.34 19.85
C TYR A 281 10.75 6.94 18.76
N ILE A 282 10.97 7.81 17.76
CA ILE A 282 12.02 7.60 16.74
C ILE A 282 13.40 7.65 17.37
N GLU A 283 13.65 8.60 18.28
CA GLU A 283 14.93 8.71 18.98
C GLU A 283 15.20 7.48 19.86
N GLN A 284 14.19 7.00 20.61
CA GLN A 284 14.30 5.75 21.37
C GLN A 284 14.60 4.55 20.47
N GLN A 285 13.96 4.41 19.30
CA GLN A 285 14.27 3.34 18.34
C GLN A 285 15.67 3.47 17.73
N ASN A 286 16.15 4.68 17.48
CA ASN A 286 17.47 4.92 16.93
C ASN A 286 18.59 4.66 17.96
N ASN A 287 18.32 4.95 19.23
CA ASN A 287 19.24 4.72 20.35
C ASN A 287 19.24 3.27 20.85
N SER A 288 18.27 2.44 20.46
CA SER A 288 18.14 1.02 20.87
C SER A 288 18.56 0.02 19.77
N SER A 289 19.62 0.33 19.00
CA SER A 289 20.13 -0.60 17.96
C SER A 289 21.63 -0.45 17.64
N PHE A 290 22.50 -1.00 18.50
CA PHE A 290 23.75 -1.67 18.05
C PHE A 290 24.36 -2.67 19.06
N GLY A 291 23.77 -2.88 20.24
CA GLY A 291 24.14 -3.94 21.17
C GLY A 291 23.14 -5.09 21.09
N ASP A 292 23.65 -6.32 21.06
CA ASP A 292 22.93 -7.57 21.29
C ASP A 292 21.73 -7.86 20.36
N GLY A 293 22.05 -8.58 19.26
CA GLY A 293 21.02 -9.35 18.56
C GLY A 293 20.34 -10.33 19.52
N VAL A 294 19.04 -10.58 19.29
CA VAL A 294 18.13 -11.32 20.21
C VAL A 294 17.59 -10.47 21.38
N SER A 295 16.99 -9.32 21.08
CA SER A 295 15.66 -8.94 21.61
C SER A 295 15.19 -7.59 21.03
N PHE A 296 14.22 -7.63 20.11
CA PHE A 296 13.40 -6.45 19.87
C PHE A 296 12.25 -6.46 20.89
N PRO A 297 11.86 -5.31 21.47
CA PRO A 297 10.66 -5.26 22.30
C PRO A 297 9.46 -5.78 21.50
N GLU A 298 8.75 -6.75 22.09
CA GLU A 298 7.42 -7.17 21.62
C GLU A 298 6.60 -5.90 21.37
N ARG A 299 6.04 -5.72 20.17
CA ARG A 299 5.02 -4.67 20.00
C ARG A 299 3.85 -5.11 20.87
N GLN A 300 3.64 -4.40 21.97
CA GLN A 300 2.71 -4.77 23.02
C GLN A 300 1.34 -5.12 22.44
N PHE A 301 0.78 -6.21 22.93
CA PHE A 301 -0.04 -7.19 22.20
C PHE A 301 -1.49 -6.75 21.89
N ASP A 302 -1.78 -5.44 21.91
CA ASP A 302 -3.09 -4.92 22.37
C ASP A 302 -3.79 -3.93 21.42
N GLU A 303 -3.20 -3.59 20.26
CA GLU A 303 -3.80 -2.60 19.33
C GLU A 303 -4.67 -3.18 18.18
N ASP A 304 -4.67 -4.51 17.96
CA ASP A 304 -5.35 -5.12 16.81
C ASP A 304 -6.90 -5.12 16.92
N GLN A 305 -7.49 -4.68 18.05
CA GLN A 305 -8.95 -4.57 18.23
C GLN A 305 -9.54 -3.23 17.73
N HIS A 306 -8.80 -2.12 17.83
CA HIS A 306 -9.42 -0.78 17.73
C HIS A 306 -9.47 -0.15 16.33
N THR A 307 -8.95 -0.81 15.29
CA THR A 307 -9.12 -0.35 13.89
C THR A 307 -10.32 -0.98 13.15
N LEU A 308 -11.07 -1.86 13.80
CA LEU A 308 -12.26 -2.50 13.22
C LEU A 308 -13.52 -1.64 13.35
N LEU A 309 -13.60 -0.56 12.58
CA LEU A 309 -14.88 0.03 12.22
C LEU A 309 -15.65 -0.89 11.25
N GLY A 310 -16.38 -1.84 11.84
CA GLY A 310 -17.62 -2.36 11.30
C GLY A 310 -17.53 -3.54 10.33
N VAL A 311 -18.42 -4.51 10.60
CA VAL A 311 -18.79 -5.64 9.73
C VAL A 311 -17.81 -6.81 9.74
N GLU A 312 -17.96 -7.67 10.75
CA GLU A 312 -17.70 -9.09 10.60
C GLU A 312 -18.61 -9.66 9.50
N THR A 313 -18.01 -10.16 8.42
CA THR A 313 -18.64 -11.23 7.63
C THR A 313 -17.75 -12.45 7.64
N HIS A 314 -17.91 -13.29 8.66
CA HIS A 314 -17.57 -14.70 8.57
C HIS A 314 -18.48 -15.36 7.51
N ARG A 315 -18.12 -15.25 6.23
CA ARG A 315 -18.65 -16.12 5.18
C ARG A 315 -17.83 -17.41 5.15
N ALA A 316 -18.22 -18.35 6.00
CA ALA A 316 -17.92 -19.74 5.75
C ALA A 316 -18.43 -20.14 4.35
N TRP A 317 -17.65 -20.94 3.63
CA TRP A 317 -18.09 -21.48 2.34
C TRP A 317 -19.15 -22.58 2.58
N PRO A 318 -20.27 -22.60 1.84
CA PRO A 318 -21.35 -23.53 2.14
C PRO A 318 -21.02 -24.96 1.69
N ASN A 319 -21.06 -25.90 2.64
CA ASN A 319 -21.37 -27.28 2.33
C ASN A 319 -22.89 -27.40 2.19
N GLY A 320 -23.36 -28.00 1.09
CA GLY A 320 -24.80 -28.19 0.87
C GLY A 320 -25.31 -29.45 1.56
N GLY A 321 -26.54 -29.39 2.11
CA GLY A 321 -27.25 -30.58 2.56
C GLY A 321 -28.27 -30.34 3.68
N THR A 322 -29.55 -30.55 3.33
CA THR A 322 -30.68 -30.93 4.21
C THR A 322 -31.22 -29.96 5.27
N ALA A 323 -32.54 -30.03 5.40
CA ALA A 323 -33.47 -29.12 6.06
C ALA A 323 -33.77 -29.46 7.55
N ALA A 324 -34.74 -28.73 8.12
CA ALA A 324 -35.23 -28.70 9.51
C ALA A 324 -34.28 -27.95 10.49
N ASP A 325 -34.76 -27.25 11.51
CA ASP A 325 -36.13 -27.09 12.04
C ASP A 325 -36.35 -25.66 12.60
N GLU A 326 -37.61 -25.27 12.87
CA GLU A 326 -37.96 -23.99 13.52
C GLU A 326 -38.00 -24.10 15.05
N THR A 327 -37.54 -23.06 15.77
CA THR A 327 -37.95 -22.58 17.13
C THR A 327 -36.91 -21.53 17.60
N GLU A 328 -37.23 -20.26 17.83
CA GLU A 328 -38.09 -19.60 18.85
C GLU A 328 -37.28 -19.13 20.09
N LEU A 329 -37.75 -18.04 20.70
CA LEU A 329 -37.36 -17.36 21.96
C LEU A 329 -36.22 -16.31 21.97
N ASP A 330 -36.70 -15.06 22.08
CA ASP A 330 -36.39 -14.06 23.12
C ASP A 330 -35.18 -13.11 23.03
N SER A 331 -35.53 -11.83 22.82
CA SER A 331 -34.84 -10.68 23.40
C SER A 331 -35.19 -10.53 24.89
N PRO A 332 -34.34 -9.90 25.72
CA PRO A 332 -34.81 -8.65 26.32
C PRO A 332 -33.76 -7.56 26.64
N THR A 333 -34.22 -6.31 26.46
CA THR A 333 -34.10 -5.18 27.38
C THR A 333 -32.79 -4.38 27.54
N ILE A 334 -32.96 -3.07 27.34
CA ILE A 334 -32.05 -1.97 27.65
C ILE A 334 -31.97 -1.73 29.16
N MET A 335 -30.77 -1.51 29.71
CA MET A 335 -30.57 -0.92 31.03
C MET A 335 -29.62 0.28 30.97
N THR A 336 -30.08 1.40 31.52
CA THR A 336 -29.33 2.66 31.65
C THR A 336 -28.39 2.61 32.86
N GLY A 337 -27.14 3.05 32.71
CA GLY A 337 -26.18 3.14 33.82
C GLY A 337 -25.09 4.17 33.57
N SER A 338 -25.14 5.29 34.29
CA SER A 338 -24.08 6.30 34.31
C SER A 338 -22.97 5.89 35.27
N GLN A 339 -21.69 5.98 34.85
CA GLN A 339 -20.64 6.49 35.74
C GLN A 339 -19.44 7.03 34.96
N ALA A 340 -18.81 8.07 35.52
CA ALA A 340 -17.64 8.73 34.95
C ALA A 340 -16.35 8.04 35.40
N GLY A 341 -15.32 8.09 34.55
CA GLY A 341 -13.99 7.55 34.85
C GLY A 341 -12.91 8.28 34.04
N THR A 342 -12.30 9.29 34.65
CA THR A 342 -11.12 9.99 34.15
C THR A 342 -9.91 9.06 34.10
N TRP A 343 -9.12 9.10 33.03
CA TRP A 343 -7.77 8.55 32.99
C TRP A 343 -6.79 9.60 32.43
N TYR A 344 -5.61 9.64 33.05
CA TYR A 344 -4.46 10.49 32.73
C TYR A 344 -3.61 9.86 31.60
#